data_AF-A0A6N6JEI9-F1
#
_entry.id   AF-A0A6N6JEI9-F1
#
_cell.length_a   1.000
_cell.length_b   1.000
_cell.length_c   1.000
_cell.angle_alpha   90.00
_cell.angle_beta   90.00
_cell.angle_gamma   90.00
#
_symmetry.space_group_name_H-M   'P 1'
#
loop_
_entity.id
_entity.type
_entity.pdbx_description
1 polymer ?
#
loop_
_entity_poly.entity_id
_entity_poly.type
_entity_poly.pdbx_seq_one_letter_code
_entity_poly.pdbx_strand_id
1 'polypeptide(L)' 'MALLSLSHHAQLSALSARNTLALLPRAAVAVAYVLMKWDEACRTRHTLKGLTDHELKDIGLTRDQAMSEADKPFWRL' A
#
# COMPACT_ATOMS: atom_id res chain seq x y z
N MET A 1 -16.93 -1.02 -30.83
CA MET A 1 -16.61 -1.00 -29.39
C MET A 1 -15.16 -1.40 -29.09
N ALA A 2 -14.18 -1.02 -29.92
CA ALA A 2 -12.73 -1.24 -29.68
C ALA A 2 -11.88 0.02 -29.99
N LEU A 3 -12.44 0.99 -30.72
CA LEU A 3 -11.77 2.21 -31.15
C LEU A 3 -11.70 3.31 -30.07
N LEU A 4 -12.55 3.23 -29.02
CA LEU A 4 -12.53 4.17 -27.88
C LEU A 4 -11.44 3.83 -26.84
N SER A 5 -10.98 2.57 -26.78
CA SER A 5 -9.95 2.11 -25.83
C SER A 5 -8.53 2.53 -26.28
N LEU A 6 -8.28 2.53 -27.59
CA LEU A 6 -6.99 2.95 -28.16
C LEU A 6 -6.71 4.45 -27.94
N SER A 7 -7.76 5.27 -27.92
CA SER A 7 -7.67 6.72 -27.72
C SER A 7 -7.19 7.06 -26.31
N HIS A 8 -7.71 6.35 -25.29
CA HIS A 8 -7.37 6.60 -23.89
C HIS A 8 -5.91 6.30 -23.56
N HIS A 9 -5.36 5.18 -24.06
CA HIS A 9 -3.96 4.82 -23.86
C HIS A 9 -3.01 5.80 -24.55
N ALA A 10 -3.36 6.25 -25.77
CA ALA A 10 -2.62 7.27 -26.50
C ALA A 10 -2.65 8.63 -25.78
N GLN A 11 -3.79 9.01 -25.19
CA GLN A 11 -3.94 10.25 -24.42
C GLN A 11 -3.11 10.24 -23.12
N LEU A 12 -3.10 9.13 -22.39
CA LEU A 12 -2.25 8.95 -21.20
C LEU A 12 -0.75 9.00 -21.55
N SER A 13 -0.37 8.43 -22.68
CA SER A 13 1.01 8.44 -23.20
C SER A 13 1.45 9.83 -23.66
N ALA A 14 0.54 10.60 -24.26
CA ALA A 14 0.80 11.97 -24.69
C ALA A 14 0.85 12.98 -23.52
N LEU A 15 0.23 12.66 -22.38
CA LEU A 15 0.35 13.42 -21.13
C LEU A 15 1.67 13.07 -20.41
N SER A 16 2.07 11.79 -20.39
CA SER A 16 3.36 11.38 -19.80
C SER A 16 4.57 11.87 -20.60
N ALA A 17 4.44 12.00 -21.93
CA ALA A 17 5.48 12.54 -22.82
C ALA A 17 5.70 14.07 -22.64
N ARG A 18 4.72 14.79 -22.09
CA ARG A 18 4.81 16.24 -21.77
C ARG A 18 5.38 16.53 -20.38
N ASN A 19 5.99 15.53 -19.73
CA ASN A 19 6.49 15.64 -18.37
C ASN A 19 7.91 16.21 -18.30
N THR A 20 8.06 17.49 -18.63
CA THR A 20 9.19 18.28 -18.10
C THR A 20 8.64 19.13 -16.95
N LEU A 21 8.75 18.61 -15.72
CA LEU A 21 8.44 19.25 -14.43
C LEU A 21 7.08 18.93 -13.73
N ALA A 22 6.38 17.82 -14.03
CA ALA A 22 5.32 17.35 -13.13
C ALA A 22 5.89 16.50 -11.96
N LEU A 23 6.95 16.99 -11.32
CA LEU A 23 7.55 16.36 -10.15
C LEU A 23 6.57 16.33 -8.97
N LEU A 24 5.76 17.38 -8.81
CA LEU A 24 4.82 17.51 -7.70
C LEU A 24 3.68 16.48 -7.76
N PRO A 25 2.94 16.28 -8.88
CA PRO A 25 1.94 15.22 -8.94
C PRO A 25 2.54 13.82 -8.74
N ARG A 26 3.73 13.55 -9.29
CA ARG A 26 4.40 12.25 -9.12
C ARG A 26 4.82 12.02 -7.67
N ALA A 27 5.36 13.04 -7.01
CA ALA A 27 5.70 12.99 -5.58
C ALA A 27 4.43 12.80 -4.73
N ALA A 28 3.34 13.50 -5.04
CA ALA A 28 2.07 13.37 -4.33
C ALA A 28 1.52 11.94 -4.40
N VAL A 29 1.56 11.31 -5.57
CA VAL A 29 1.15 9.90 -5.73
C VAL A 29 2.06 8.96 -4.92
N ALA A 30 3.37 9.17 -4.95
CA ALA A 30 4.31 8.36 -4.17
C ALA A 30 4.09 8.51 -2.66
N VAL A 31 3.86 9.74 -2.18
CA VAL A 31 3.53 10.02 -0.78
C VAL A 31 2.21 9.37 -0.40
N ALA A 32 1.16 9.51 -1.22
CA ALA A 32 -0.13 8.88 -0.98
C ALA A 32 -0.02 7.35 -0.89
N TYR A 33 0.78 6.73 -1.75
CA TYR A 33 1.05 5.30 -1.69
C TYR A 33 1.73 4.88 -0.38
N VAL A 34 2.76 5.61 0.07
CA VAL A 34 3.45 5.32 1.33
C VAL A 34 2.51 5.49 2.53
N LEU A 35 1.69 6.56 2.54
CA LEU A 35 0.69 6.78 3.58
C LEU A 35 -0.35 5.65 3.64
N MET A 36 -0.85 5.21 2.49
CA MET A 36 -1.78 4.08 2.41
C MET A 36 -1.15 2.79 2.94
N LYS A 37 0.14 2.56 2.63
CA LYS A 37 0.87 1.40 3.15
C LYS A 37 1.10 1.45 4.66
N TRP A 38 1.37 2.63 5.21
CA TRP A 38 1.43 2.80 6.66
C TRP A 38 0.08 2.57 7.33
N ASP A 39 -1.02 3.05 6.75
CA ASP A 39 -2.37 2.79 7.25
C ASP A 39 -2.69 1.29 7.26
N GLU A 40 -2.44 0.59 6.15
CA GLU A 40 -2.62 -0.85 6.02
C GLU A 40 -1.80 -1.63 7.07
N ALA A 41 -0.53 -1.26 7.25
CA ALA A 41 0.35 -1.88 8.24
C ALA A 41 -0.13 -1.61 9.68
N CYS A 42 -0.53 -0.38 10.00
CA CYS A 42 -1.05 -0.02 11.32
C CYS A 42 -2.29 -0.83 11.67
N ARG A 43 -3.25 -0.93 10.75
CA ARG A 43 -4.49 -1.70 10.94
C ARG A 43 -4.19 -3.18 11.15
N THR A 44 -3.35 -3.77 10.29
CA THR A 44 -2.96 -5.18 10.40
C THR A 44 -2.26 -5.48 11.74
N ARG A 45 -1.33 -4.62 12.16
CA ARG A 45 -0.63 -4.76 13.45
C ARG A 45 -1.58 -4.64 14.63
N HIS A 46 -2.52 -3.71 14.58
CA HIS A 46 -3.55 -3.60 15.61
C HIS A 46 -4.40 -4.86 15.71
N THR A 47 -4.81 -5.43 14.57
CA THR A 47 -5.51 -6.72 14.54
C THR A 47 -4.67 -7.86 15.11
N LEU A 48 -3.40 -7.96 14.72
CA LEU A 48 -2.48 -8.98 15.25
C LEU A 48 -2.33 -8.93 16.78
N LYS A 49 -2.43 -7.74 17.40
CA LYS A 49 -2.44 -7.62 18.88
C LYS A 49 -3.65 -8.28 19.53
N GLY A 50 -4.80 -8.27 18.85
CA GLY A 50 -6.07 -8.75 19.38
C GLY A 50 -6.37 -10.22 19.12
N LEU A 51 -5.66 -10.86 18.18
CA LEU A 51 -5.92 -12.28 17.84
C LEU A 51 -5.63 -13.21 19.02
N THR A 52 -6.47 -14.21 19.21
CA THR A 52 -6.29 -15.31 20.17
C THR A 52 -5.23 -16.30 19.69
N ASP A 53 -4.72 -17.16 20.59
CA ASP A 53 -3.70 -18.14 20.22
C ASP A 53 -4.20 -19.17 19.20
N HIS A 54 -5.51 -19.47 19.20
CA HIS A 54 -6.10 -20.36 18.20
C HIS A 54 -6.15 -19.69 16.82
N GLU A 55 -6.59 -18.44 16.73
CA GLU A 55 -6.61 -17.70 15.46
C GLU A 55 -5.21 -17.50 14.88
N LEU A 56 -4.22 -17.22 15.75
CA LEU A 56 -2.81 -17.16 15.35
C LEU A 56 -2.32 -18.49 14.80
N LYS A 57 -2.69 -19.60 15.45
CA LYS A 57 -2.35 -20.96 14.98
C LYS A 57 -2.97 -21.26 13.63
N ASP A 58 -4.19 -20.81 13.37
CA ASP A 58 -4.89 -21.02 12.10
C ASP A 58 -4.18 -20.32 10.93
N ILE A 59 -3.55 -19.16 11.18
CA ILE A 59 -2.71 -18.45 10.21
C ILE A 59 -1.21 -18.81 10.31
N GLY A 60 -0.85 -19.81 11.14
CA GLY A 60 0.51 -20.33 11.25
C GLY A 60 1.52 -19.41 11.96
N LEU A 61 1.06 -18.50 12.81
CA LEU A 61 1.93 -17.61 13.60
C LEU A 61 1.96 -18.01 15.08
N THR A 62 3.10 -17.75 15.73
CA THR A 62 3.20 -17.80 17.20
C THR A 62 2.83 -16.45 17.81
N ARG A 63 2.49 -16.45 19.11
CA ARG A 63 2.25 -15.22 19.88
C ARG A 63 3.43 -14.25 19.79
N ASP A 64 4.65 -14.75 19.92
CA ASP A 64 5.86 -13.93 19.86
C ASP A 64 6.08 -13.31 18.47
N GLN A 65 5.82 -14.07 17.40
CA GLN A 65 5.89 -13.54 16.04
C GLN A 65 4.84 -12.45 15.81
N ALA A 66 3.62 -12.65 16.29
CA ALA A 66 2.55 -11.67 16.19
C ALA A 66 2.88 -10.38 16.95
N MET A 67 3.42 -10.48 18.17
CA MET A 67 3.83 -9.31 18.95
C MET A 67 5.04 -8.61 18.32
N SER A 68 6.02 -9.37 17.83
CA SER A 68 7.17 -8.80 17.14
C SER A 68 6.78 -8.01 15.89
N GLU A 69 5.77 -8.45 15.14
CA GLU A 69 5.22 -7.67 14.02
C GLU A 69 4.43 -6.47 14.53
N ALA A 70 3.60 -6.68 15.55
CA ALA A 70 2.69 -5.67 16.05
C ALA A 70 3.37 -4.49 16.76
N ASP A 71 4.58 -4.69 17.29
CA ASP A 71 5.38 -3.67 17.94
C ASP A 71 6.32 -2.92 16.99
N LYS A 72 6.32 -3.26 15.69
CA LYS A 72 7.06 -2.48 14.69
C LYS A 72 6.51 -1.05 14.61
N PRO A 73 7.40 -0.04 14.50
CA PRO A 73 6.97 1.34 14.34
C PRO A 73 6.21 1.54 13.03
N PHE A 74 5.27 2.50 13.00
CA PHE A 74 4.38 2.71 11.87
C PHE A 74 5.10 2.99 10.54
N TRP A 75 6.26 3.66 10.58
CA TRP A 75 7.02 4.02 9.39
C TRP A 75 7.77 2.84 8.76
N ARG A 76 7.91 1.72 9.48
CA ARG A 76 8.53 0.51 8.96
C ARG A 76 7.46 -0.28 8.20
N LEU A 77 7.53 -0.20 6.87
CA LEU A 77 6.84 -1.12 5.96
C LEU A 77 7.50 -2.50 5.99
#